data_AF-A0A7W2SF57-F1
#
_entry.id   AF-A0A7W2SF57-F1
#
_cell.length_a   1.000
_cell.length_b   1.000
_cell.length_c   1.000
_cell.angle_alpha   90.00
_cell.angle_beta   90.00
_cell.angle_gamma   90.00
#
_symmetry.space_group_name_H-M   'P 1'
#
loop_
_entity.id
_entity.type
_entity.pdbx_description
1 polymer ?
#
loop_
_entity_poly.entity_id
_entity_poly.type
_entity_poly.pdbx_seq_one_letter_code
_entity_poly.pdbx_strand_id
1 'polypeptide(L)' 'MSVKQKGQLISWIEEACTDGARQRLTCGIVGISAQALQRWKAADSLVDKRQTTPKRPAN' A
#
# COMPACT_ATOMS: atom_id res chain seq x y z
N MET A 1 -11.17 1.26 9.42
CA MET A 1 -10.00 0.41 9.76
C MET A 1 -8.90 1.27 10.35
N SER A 2 -8.42 0.92 11.55
CA SER A 2 -7.28 1.59 12.20
C SER A 2 -5.97 1.32 11.44
N VAL A 3 -4.97 2.20 11.56
CA VAL A 3 -3.66 2.07 10.90
C VAL A 3 -2.97 0.74 11.25
N LYS A 4 -3.09 0.33 12.52
CA LYS A 4 -2.54 -0.95 13.02
C LYS A 4 -3.18 -2.17 12.35
N GLN A 5 -4.50 -2.14 12.12
CA GLN A 5 -5.20 -3.23 11.42
C GLN A 5 -4.77 -3.35 9.97
N LYS A 6 -4.56 -2.21 9.28
CA LYS A 6 -4.10 -2.21 7.88
C LYS A 6 -2.71 -2.84 7.77
N GLY A 7 -1.80 -2.49 8.67
CA GLY A 7 -0.44 -3.07 8.71
C GLY A 7 -0.44 -4.59 8.92
N GLN A 8 -1.24 -5.09 9.87
CA GLN A 8 -1.37 -6.55 10.06
C GLN A 8 -1.91 -7.26 8.82
N LEU A 9 -2.93 -6.70 8.18
CA LEU A 9 -3.50 -7.27 6.95
C LEU A 9 -2.47 -7.31 5.81
N ILE A 10 -1.67 -6.25 5.64
CA ILE A 10 -0.60 -6.22 4.63
C ILE A 10 0.39 -7.36 4.91
N SER A 11 0.85 -7.49 6.16
CA SER A 11 1.81 -8.53 6.56
C SER A 11 1.27 -9.95 6.30
N TRP A 12 0.03 -10.24 6.68
CA TRP A 12 -0.59 -11.55 6.42
C TRP A 12 -0.76 -11.84 4.93
N ILE A 13 -1.11 -10.82 4.14
CA ILE A 13 -1.27 -10.99 2.69
C ILE A 13 0.10 -11.23 2.03
N GLU A 14 1.15 -10.56 2.48
CA GLU A 14 2.51 -10.77 1.98
C GLU A 14 3.06 -12.15 2.36
N GLU A 15 2.82 -12.60 3.59
CA GLU A 15 3.18 -13.94 4.04
C GLU A 15 2.47 -15.02 3.21
N ALA A 16 1.14 -14.91 3.07
CA ALA A 16 0.38 -15.82 2.22
C ALA A 16 0.85 -15.80 0.76
N CYS A 17 1.21 -14.62 0.23
CA CYS A 17 1.73 -14.51 -1.13
C CYS A 17 3.12 -15.15 -1.28
N THR A 18 3.93 -15.11 -0.22
CA THR A 18 5.24 -15.77 -0.15
C THR A 18 5.10 -17.29 -0.14
N ASP A 19 4.05 -17.80 0.52
CA ASP A 19 3.66 -19.21 0.53
C ASP A 19 3.07 -19.69 -0.83
N GLY A 20 2.95 -18.79 -1.81
CA GLY A 20 2.47 -19.09 -3.16
C GLY A 20 1.00 -18.73 -3.39
N ALA A 21 0.31 -18.10 -2.43
CA ALA A 21 -1.05 -17.63 -2.64
C ALA A 21 -1.08 -16.47 -3.64
N ARG A 22 -2.09 -16.46 -4.52
CA ARG A 22 -2.28 -15.31 -5.42
C ARG A 22 -2.86 -14.15 -4.64
N GLN A 23 -2.18 -13.00 -4.67
CA GLN A 23 -2.62 -11.75 -4.02
C GLN A 23 -4.11 -11.43 -4.27
N ARG A 24 -4.62 -11.65 -5.49
CA ARG A 24 -6.04 -11.43 -5.82
C ARG A 24 -7.00 -12.34 -5.04
N LEU A 25 -6.63 -13.61 -4.83
CA LEU A 25 -7.42 -14.56 -4.05
C LEU A 25 -7.35 -14.21 -2.56
N THR A 26 -6.16 -13.91 -2.04
CA THR A 26 -5.96 -13.51 -0.64
C THR A 26 -6.74 -12.24 -0.30
N CYS A 27 -6.71 -11.24 -1.18
CA CYS A 27 -7.53 -10.03 -1.04
C CYS A 27 -9.03 -10.37 -0.97
N GLY A 28 -9.49 -11.30 -1.83
CA GLY A 28 -10.87 -11.79 -1.82
C GLY A 28 -11.27 -12.47 -0.51
N ILE A 29 -10.39 -13.31 0.06
CA ILE A 29 -10.61 -13.99 1.35
C ILE A 29 -10.73 -12.98 2.50
N VAL A 30 -9.87 -11.96 2.49
CA VAL A 30 -9.88 -10.88 3.50
C VAL A 30 -11.06 -9.90 3.29
N GLY A 31 -11.73 -9.95 2.14
CA GLY A 31 -12.84 -9.05 1.80
C GLY A 31 -12.39 -7.65 1.38
N ILE A 32 -11.15 -7.50 0.92
CA ILE A 32 -10.62 -6.23 0.41
C ILE A 32 -10.29 -6.34 -1.08
N SER A 33 -10.29 -5.21 -1.78
CA SER A 33 -9.85 -5.17 -3.17
C SER A 33 -8.34 -5.06 -3.27
N ALA A 34 -7.75 -5.63 -4.33
CA ALA A 34 -6.32 -5.50 -4.61
C ALA A 34 -5.90 -4.02 -4.75
N GLN A 35 -6.79 -3.15 -5.26
CA GLN A 35 -6.55 -1.70 -5.29
C GLN A 35 -6.45 -1.08 -3.90
N ALA A 36 -7.26 -1.53 -2.93
CA ALA A 36 -7.17 -1.03 -1.56
C ALA A 36 -5.82 -1.40 -0.94
N LEU A 37 -5.37 -2.64 -1.15
CA LEU A 37 -4.04 -3.08 -0.73
C LEU A 37 -2.92 -2.26 -1.37
N GLN A 38 -2.96 -2.03 -2.69
CA GLN A 38 -1.98 -1.18 -3.37
C GLN A 38 -1.97 0.24 -2.83
N ARG A 39 -3.14 0.85 -2.59
CA ARG A 39 -3.26 2.18 -1.99
C ARG A 39 -2.67 2.21 -0.57
N TRP A 40 -2.89 1.17 0.23
CA TRP A 40 -2.31 1.12 1.58
C TRP A 40 -0.80 0.96 1.55
N LYS A 41 -0.25 0.13 0.66
CA LYS A 41 1.20 0.03 0.45
C LYS A 41 1.80 1.37 -0.01
N ALA A 42 1.11 2.09 -0.90
CA ALA A 42 1.53 3.42 -1.34
C ALA A 42 1.41 4.50 -0.26
N ALA A 43 0.40 4.41 0.61
CA ALA A 43 0.19 5.33 1.73
C ALA A 43 1.13 5.05 2.92
N ASP A 44 1.59 3.83 3.09
CA ASP A 44 2.67 3.49 4.02
C ASP A 44 4.02 4.00 3.49
N SER A 45 4.22 3.87 2.17
CA SER A 45 5.32 4.49 1.43
C SER A 45 5.08 5.98 1.12
N LEU A 46 4.27 6.69 1.91
CA LEU A 46 4.07 8.13 1.81
C LEU A 46 5.34 8.88 2.28
N VAL A 47 6.47 8.60 1.63
CA VAL A 47 7.44 9.62 1.29
C VAL A 47 6.64 10.66 0.51
N ASP A 48 6.39 11.79 1.17
CA ASP A 48 5.73 12.96 0.61
C ASP A 48 6.39 13.29 -0.73
N LYS A 49 5.82 12.79 -1.83
CA LYS A 49 6.20 13.14 -3.20
C LYS A 49 5.63 14.52 -3.54
N ARG A 50 5.65 15.49 -2.60
CA ARG A 50 5.54 16.88 -3.03
C ARG A 50 6.75 17.12 -3.90
N GLN A 51 6.49 17.17 -5.19
CA GLN A 51 7.41 17.66 -6.18
C GLN A 51 7.64 19.14 -5.82
N THR A 52 8.56 19.42 -4.90
CA THR A 52 9.03 20.76 -4.62
C THR A 52 9.89 21.16 -5.80
N THR A 53 9.28 21.43 -6.95
CA THR A 53 9.96 22.08 -8.06
C THR A 53 10.48 23.42 -7.50
N PRO A 54 11.80 23.62 -7.36
CA PRO A 54 12.31 24.92 -6.94
C PRO A 54 12.12 25.85 -8.13
N LYS A 55 11.04 26.63 -8.13
CA LYS A 55 10.82 27.68 -9.13
C LYS A 55 11.84 28.79 -8.85
N ARG A 56 12.99 28.74 -9.53
CA ARG A 56 13.98 29.82 -9.50
C ARG A 56 13.50 30.95 -10.43
N PRO A 57 13.25 32.18 -9.94
CA PRO A 57 13.03 33.31 -10.83
C PRO A 57 14.35 33.68 -11.52
N ALA A 58 14.30 33.91 -12.83
CA ALA A 58 15.41 34.48 -13.57
C ALA A 58 15.44 35.99 -13.31
N ASN A 59 16.61 36.51 -12.93
CA ASN A 59 16.93 37.93 -12.93
C ASN A 59 18.15 38.13 -13.82
#